data_AF-F2JHS8-F1
#
_entry.id   AF-F2JHS8-F1
#
_cell.length_a   1.000
_cell.length_b   1.000
_cell.length_c   1.000
_cell.angle_alpha   90.00
_cell.angle_beta   90.00
_cell.angle_gamma   90.00
#
_symmetry.space_group_name_H-M   'P 1'
#
loop_
_entity.id
_entity.type
_entity.pdbx_description
1 polymer ?
#
loop_
_entity_poly.entity_id
_entity_poly.type
_entity_poly.pdbx_seq_one_letter_code
_entity_poly.pdbx_strand_id
1 'polypeptide(L)'
;MAQMTFSVGQAKTMSTKLKSEAKKVDGIKSNLDKDIKDVNSYWKGDSQDAFNAQYTKFAPSLVELSKLVTDIGTQLGKIADIKEQTEKKIAASFK
;
A
#
# COMPACT_ATOMS: atom_id res chain seq x y z
N MET A 1 18.96 13.34 20.03
CA MET A 1 18.40 13.34 18.66
C MET A 1 17.84 11.95 18.41
N ALA A 2 16.58 11.81 17.99
CA ALA A 2 15.97 10.50 17.74
C ALA A 2 16.82 9.74 16.71
N GLN A 3 17.48 8.68 17.17
CA GLN A 3 18.36 7.85 16.35
C GLN A 3 17.47 6.92 15.53
N MET A 4 16.84 7.47 14.49
CA MET A 4 16.29 6.63 13.44
C MET A 4 17.46 5.85 12.86
N THR A 5 17.44 4.52 13.02
CA THR A 5 18.44 3.62 12.43
C THR A 5 18.46 3.66 10.91
N PHE A 6 17.47 4.31 10.27
CA PHE A 6 17.39 4.48 8.83
C PHE A 6 17.68 5.93 8.37
N SER A 7 18.43 6.08 7.28
CA SER A 7 18.74 7.37 6.63
C SER A 7 17.52 7.94 5.89
N VAL A 8 17.55 9.25 5.57
CA VAL A 8 16.51 9.91 4.76
C VAL A 8 16.33 9.20 3.41
N GLY A 9 17.43 8.80 2.77
CA GLY A 9 17.40 8.03 1.52
C GLY A 9 16.72 6.68 1.69
N GLN A 10 17.04 5.93 2.75
CA GLN A 10 16.39 4.65 3.04
C GLN A 10 14.88 4.82 3.27
N ALA A 11 14.46 5.87 3.97
CA ALA A 11 13.05 6.18 4.20
C ALA A 11 12.30 6.47 2.88
N LYS A 12 12.88 7.28 1.98
CA LYS A 12 12.27 7.59 0.68
C LYS A 12 12.19 6.36 -0.24
N THR A 13 13.23 5.53 -0.24
CA THR A 13 13.24 4.26 -0.99
C THR A 13 12.15 3.32 -0.46
N MET A 14 12.05 3.15 0.86
CA MET A 14 11.03 2.31 1.46
C MET A 14 9.61 2.86 1.24
N SER A 15 9.43 4.18 1.32
CA SER A 15 8.16 4.86 0.99
C SER A 15 7.69 4.50 -0.42
N THR A 16 8.60 4.58 -1.39
CA THR A 16 8.32 4.20 -2.79
C THR A 16 8.02 2.72 -2.93
N LYS A 17 8.78 1.85 -2.24
CA LYS A 17 8.56 0.40 -2.24
C LYS A 17 7.17 0.05 -1.71
N LEU A 18 6.77 0.60 -0.57
CA LEU A 18 5.46 0.36 0.03
C LEU A 18 4.34 0.79 -0.92
N LYS A 19 4.44 1.99 -1.53
CA LYS A 19 3.47 2.43 -2.54
C LYS A 19 3.41 1.49 -3.76
N SER A 20 4.53 0.88 -4.15
CA SER A 20 4.56 -0.12 -5.22
C SER A 20 3.87 -1.42 -4.81
N GLU A 21 4.11 -1.92 -3.59
CA GLU A 21 3.43 -3.10 -3.07
C GLU A 21 1.91 -2.88 -2.97
N ALA A 22 1.46 -1.70 -2.53
CA ALA A 22 0.04 -1.35 -2.52
C ALA A 22 -0.60 -1.45 -3.92
N LYS A 23 0.07 -0.93 -4.96
CA LYS A 23 -0.38 -1.07 -6.35
C LYS A 23 -0.46 -2.52 -6.82
N LYS A 24 0.43 -3.40 -6.34
CA LYS A 24 0.34 -4.84 -6.64
C LYS A 24 -0.88 -5.46 -6.00
N VAL A 25 -1.22 -5.08 -4.77
CA VAL A 25 -2.45 -5.52 -4.09
C VAL A 25 -3.69 -5.08 -4.88
N ASP A 26 -3.73 -3.84 -5.36
CA ASP A 26 -4.82 -3.37 -6.23
C ASP A 26 -4.90 -4.17 -7.54
N GLY A 27 -3.76 -4.51 -8.13
CA GLY A 27 -3.68 -5.38 -9.32
C GLY A 27 -4.20 -6.79 -9.06
N ILE A 28 -3.83 -7.38 -7.92
CA ILE A 28 -4.36 -8.70 -7.48
C ILE A 28 -5.87 -8.63 -7.35
N LYS A 29 -6.41 -7.59 -6.70
CA LYS A 29 -7.86 -7.39 -6.57
C LYS A 29 -8.52 -7.31 -7.94
N SER A 30 -7.99 -6.51 -8.86
CA SER A 30 -8.55 -6.36 -10.21
C SER A 30 -8.54 -7.67 -10.99
N ASN A 31 -7.51 -8.49 -10.84
CA ASN A 31 -7.43 -9.80 -11.48
C ASN A 31 -8.47 -10.75 -10.89
N LEU A 32 -8.59 -10.81 -9.55
CA LEU A 32 -9.60 -11.63 -8.88
C LEU A 32 -11.03 -11.22 -9.27
N ASP A 33 -11.32 -9.92 -9.36
CA ASP A 33 -12.62 -9.41 -9.82
C ASP A 33 -12.95 -9.94 -11.23
N LYS A 34 -11.96 -9.98 -12.12
CA LYS A 34 -12.12 -10.49 -13.49
C LYS A 34 -12.30 -12.01 -13.50
N ASP A 35 -11.42 -12.74 -12.83
CA ASP A 35 -11.44 -14.20 -12.80
C ASP A 35 -12.76 -14.71 -12.24
N ILE A 36 -13.31 -14.05 -11.22
CA ILE A 36 -14.59 -14.41 -10.62
C ILE A 36 -15.75 -14.12 -11.58
N LYS A 37 -15.69 -13.01 -12.31
CA LYS A 37 -16.67 -12.72 -13.36
C LYS A 37 -16.63 -13.78 -14.47
N ASP A 38 -15.44 -14.21 -14.87
CA ASP A 38 -15.25 -15.25 -15.87
C ASP A 38 -15.79 -16.60 -15.37
N VAL A 39 -15.50 -16.97 -14.12
CA VAL A 39 -16.06 -18.16 -13.45
C VAL A 39 -17.59 -18.12 -13.44
N ASN A 40 -18.19 -16.98 -13.09
CA ASN A 40 -19.63 -16.77 -13.07
C ASN A 40 -20.31 -16.88 -14.45
N SER A 41 -19.54 -16.83 -15.55
CA SER A 41 -20.10 -16.99 -16.89
C SER A 41 -20.47 -18.44 -17.21
N TYR A 42 -19.72 -19.42 -16.67
CA TYR A 42 -19.90 -20.84 -16.96
C TYR A 42 -20.32 -21.69 -15.74
N TRP A 43 -20.02 -21.25 -14.52
CA TRP A 43 -20.46 -21.92 -13.30
C TRP A 43 -21.64 -21.16 -12.69
N LYS A 44 -22.81 -21.81 -12.65
CA LYS A 44 -24.06 -21.24 -12.11
C LYS A 44 -24.69 -22.19 -11.08
N GLY A 45 -25.22 -21.62 -9.99
CA GLY A 45 -25.99 -22.35 -8.96
C GLY A 45 -25.59 -21.97 -7.53
N ASP A 46 -26.23 -22.61 -6.54
CA ASP A 46 -26.12 -22.24 -5.12
C ASP A 46 -24.67 -22.22 -4.59
N SER A 47 -23.82 -23.13 -5.09
CA SER A 47 -22.39 -23.16 -4.73
C SER A 47 -21.60 -21.97 -5.27
N GLN A 48 -21.98 -21.45 -6.44
CA GLN A 48 -21.39 -20.25 -7.03
C GLN A 48 -21.83 -19.00 -6.25
N ASP A 49 -23.09 -18.93 -5.82
CA ASP A 49 -23.58 -17.84 -4.96
C ASP A 49 -22.85 -17.78 -3.62
N ALA A 50 -22.60 -18.93 -2.99
CA ALA A 50 -21.82 -19.02 -1.77
C ALA A 50 -20.38 -18.52 -1.96
N PHE A 51 -19.74 -18.89 -3.07
CA PHE A 51 -18.38 -18.43 -3.40
C PHE A 51 -18.33 -16.92 -3.65
N ASN A 52 -19.28 -16.39 -4.42
CA ASN A 52 -19.39 -14.95 -4.68
C ASN A 52 -19.63 -14.15 -3.39
N ALA A 53 -20.46 -14.67 -2.49
CA ALA A 53 -20.70 -14.05 -1.19
C ALA A 53 -19.42 -14.01 -0.34
N GLN A 54 -18.60 -15.08 -0.34
CA GLN A 54 -17.31 -15.08 0.36
C GLN A 54 -16.35 -14.05 -0.25
N TYR A 55 -16.23 -14.01 -1.57
CA TYR A 55 -15.35 -13.05 -2.23
C TYR A 55 -15.78 -11.61 -1.97
N THR A 56 -17.08 -11.32 -2.08
CA THR A 56 -17.63 -9.97 -1.84
C THR A 56 -17.35 -9.49 -0.41
N LYS A 57 -17.33 -10.41 0.56
CA LYS A 57 -16.94 -10.11 1.95
C LYS A 57 -15.45 -9.87 2.11
N PHE A 58 -14.61 -10.57 1.35
CA PHE A 58 -13.14 -10.49 1.46
C PHE A 58 -12.52 -9.35 0.65
N ALA A 59 -13.05 -9.05 -0.55
CA ALA A 59 -12.49 -8.05 -1.45
C ALA A 59 -12.25 -6.65 -0.81
N PRO A 60 -13.08 -6.16 0.13
CA PRO A 60 -12.78 -4.94 0.88
C PRO A 60 -11.46 -4.99 1.65
N SER A 61 -11.08 -6.14 2.22
CA SER A 61 -9.83 -6.28 3.00
C SER A 61 -8.58 -6.07 2.13
N LEU A 62 -8.64 -6.38 0.83
CA LEU A 62 -7.54 -6.06 -0.10
C LEU A 62 -7.41 -4.54 -0.32
N VAL A 63 -8.54 -3.83 -0.39
CA VAL A 63 -8.56 -2.36 -0.50
C VAL A 63 -8.01 -1.72 0.78
N GLU A 64 -8.43 -2.23 1.94
CA GLU A 64 -7.92 -1.79 3.24
C GLU A 64 -6.41 -2.01 3.37
N LEU A 65 -5.90 -3.17 2.94
CA LEU A 65 -4.47 -3.47 2.94
C LEU A 65 -3.70 -2.50 2.02
N SER A 66 -4.16 -2.30 0.79
CA SER A 66 -3.54 -1.36 -0.16
C SER A 66 -3.48 0.06 0.41
N LYS A 67 -4.59 0.51 1.02
CA LYS A 67 -4.67 1.82 1.68
C LYS A 67 -3.70 1.92 2.86
N LEU A 68 -3.70 0.94 3.76
CA LEU A 68 -2.82 0.92 4.93
C LEU A 68 -1.35 0.99 4.52
N VAL A 69 -0.94 0.19 3.54
CA VAL A 69 0.45 0.16 3.04
C VAL A 69 0.81 1.50 2.37
N THR A 70 -0.11 2.09 1.61
CA THR A 70 0.07 3.43 1.01
C THR A 70 0.22 4.52 2.07
N ASP A 71 -0.58 4.46 3.14
CA ASP A 71 -0.56 5.41 4.23
C ASP A 71 0.75 5.32 5.02
N ILE A 72 1.23 4.12 5.34
CA ILE A 72 2.55 3.90 5.96
C ILE A 72 3.65 4.44 5.06
N GLY A 73 3.61 4.14 3.76
CA GLY A 73 4.57 4.68 2.80
C GLY A 73 4.56 6.21 2.78
N THR A 74 3.38 6.82 2.82
CA THR A 74 3.22 8.28 2.83
C THR A 74 3.75 8.91 4.12
N GLN A 75 3.44 8.33 5.28
CA GLN A 75 3.96 8.78 6.57
C GLN A 75 5.49 8.70 6.61
N LEU A 76 6.06 7.60 6.11
CA LEU A 76 7.51 7.42 6.06
C LEU A 76 8.20 8.46 5.17
N GLY A 77 7.59 8.79 4.03
CA GLY A 77 8.07 9.87 3.15
C GLY A 77 8.05 11.24 3.84
N LYS A 78 6.94 11.56 4.53
CA LYS A 78 6.82 12.82 5.29
C LYS A 78 7.89 12.94 6.38
N ILE A 79 8.16 11.86 7.12
CA ILE A 79 9.20 11.82 8.14
C ILE A 79 10.58 12.11 7.51
N ALA A 80 10.85 11.50 6.34
CA ALA A 80 12.09 11.74 5.60
C ALA A 80 12.26 13.21 5.20
N ASP A 81 11.20 13.82 4.67
CA ASP A 81 11.22 15.22 4.23
C ASP A 81 11.38 16.19 5.40
N ILE A 82 10.73 15.93 6.54
CA ILE A 82 10.89 16.73 7.77
C ILE A 82 12.35 16.68 8.25
N LYS A 83 12.95 15.49 8.26
CA LYS A 83 14.34 15.31 8.68
C LYS A 83 15.31 16.02 7.74
N GLU A 84 15.12 15.89 6.44
CA GLU A 84 15.95 16.58 5.42
C GLU A 84 15.86 18.10 5.56
N GLN A 85 14.66 18.65 5.75
CA GLN A 85 14.48 20.09 5.99
C GLN A 85 15.14 20.56 7.28
N THR A 86 15.06 19.76 8.34
CA THR A 86 15.68 20.06 9.63
C THR A 86 17.21 20.09 9.50
N GLU A 87 17.80 19.08 8.85
CA GLU A 87 19.24 19.02 8.59
C GLU A 87 19.72 20.19 7.74
N LYS A 88 18.98 20.59 6.69
CA LYS A 88 19.30 21.77 5.88
C LYS A 88 19.28 23.07 6.69
N LYS A 89 18.29 23.25 7.58
CA LYS A 89 18.20 24.42 8.46
C LYS A 89 19.36 24.47 9.45
N ILE A 90 19.71 23.34 10.05
CA ILE A 90 20.85 23.24 10.96
C ILE A 90 22.15 23.56 10.22
N ALA A 91 22.38 22.99 9.04
CA ALA A 91 23.57 23.26 8.22
C ALA A 91 23.67 24.75 7.81
N ALA A 92 22.55 25.39 7.50
CA ALA A 92 22.50 26.82 7.19
C ALA A 92 22.81 27.70 8.42
N SER A 93 22.55 27.22 9.64
CA SER A 93 22.86 27.93 10.88
C SER A 93 24.34 27.85 11.29
N PHE A 94 25.11 26.97 10.67
CA PHE A 94 26.56 26.83 10.89
C PHE A 94 27.41 27.52 9.80
N LYS A 95 26.76 28.16 8.81
CA LYS A 95 27.38 29.03 7.81
C LYS A 95 27.20 30.49 8.21
#